data_AF-A0A3D3M278-F1
#
_entry.id   AF-A0A3D3M278-F1
#
_cell.length_a   1.000
_cell.length_b   1.000
_cell.length_c   1.000
_cell.angle_alpha   90.00
_cell.angle_beta   90.00
_cell.angle_gamma   90.00
#
_symmetry.space_group_name_H-M   'P 1'
#
loop_
_entity.id
_entity.type
_entity.pdbx_description
1 polymer ?
#
loop_
_entity_poly.entity_id
_entity_poly.type
_entity_poly.pdbx_seq_one_letter_code
_entity_poly.pdbx_strand_id
1 'polypeptide(L)'
;KDVSGVLRSFDYAAAMALRGAAGAGALPDNLQARQRVTKRYLHAARHAFVQAYGLATASLPHAWLKEGGEQAALELFSLEKAAYEIAYEAENRPSWLAVPLHGLHGLVSTWGEQ
;
A
#
# COMPACT_ATOMS: atom_id res chain seq x y z
N LYS A 1 -5.49 8.70 8.97
CA LYS A 1 -5.26 7.30 9.42
C LYS A 1 -5.98 6.29 8.53
N ASP A 2 -7.30 6.38 8.34
CA ASP A 2 -8.07 5.37 7.57
C ASP A 2 -7.64 5.23 6.10
N VAL A 3 -7.27 6.33 5.44
CA VAL A 3 -6.74 6.34 4.07
C VAL A 3 -5.52 5.40 3.96
N SER A 4 -4.60 5.46 4.92
CA SER A 4 -3.44 4.57 4.96
C SER A 4 -3.86 3.09 5.08
N GLY A 5 -4.84 2.79 5.95
CA GLY A 5 -5.41 1.45 6.06
C GLY A 5 -5.95 0.90 4.74
N VAL A 6 -6.67 1.73 3.97
CA VAL A 6 -7.17 1.34 2.65
C VAL A 6 -6.02 1.12 1.65
N LEU A 7 -5.04 2.02 1.60
CA LEU A 7 -3.88 1.87 0.72
C LEU A 7 -3.11 0.57 1.00
N ARG A 8 -2.95 0.22 2.27
CA ARG A 8 -2.32 -1.04 2.70
C ARG A 8 -3.17 -2.26 2.34
N SER A 9 -4.50 -2.15 2.38
CA SER A 9 -5.39 -3.25 1.98
C SER A 9 -5.20 -3.66 0.51
N PHE A 10 -4.86 -2.71 -0.37
CA PHE A 10 -4.53 -3.02 -1.77
C PHE A 10 -3.26 -3.86 -1.88
N ASP A 11 -2.24 -3.61 -1.05
CA ASP A 11 -1.01 -4.44 -1.01
C ASP A 11 -1.31 -5.89 -0.64
N TYR A 12 -2.17 -6.08 0.37
CA TYR A 12 -2.57 -7.41 0.80
C TYR A 12 -3.43 -8.12 -0.25
N ALA A 13 -4.37 -7.41 -0.89
CA ALA A 13 -5.18 -7.97 -1.97
C ALA A 13 -4.31 -8.40 -3.17
N ALA A 14 -3.32 -7.57 -3.53
CA ALA A 14 -2.31 -7.89 -4.53
C ALA A 14 -1.50 -9.14 -4.17
N ALA A 15 -1.01 -9.22 -2.93
CA ALA A 15 -0.27 -10.38 -2.44
C ALA A 15 -1.12 -11.66 -2.42
N MET A 16 -2.40 -11.57 -2.02
CA MET A 16 -3.34 -12.68 -2.08
C MET A 16 -3.51 -13.22 -3.50
N ALA A 17 -3.69 -12.33 -4.48
CA ALA A 17 -3.86 -12.72 -5.89
C ALA A 17 -2.62 -13.45 -6.45
N LEU A 18 -1.42 -13.04 -6.05
CA LEU A 18 -0.17 -13.68 -6.45
C LEU A 18 0.03 -15.03 -5.73
N ARG A 19 -0.24 -15.10 -4.43
CA ARG A 19 -0.10 -16.32 -3.65
C ARG A 19 -1.10 -17.41 -4.07
N GLY A 20 -2.34 -17.03 -4.39
CA GLY A 20 -3.33 -17.95 -4.91
C GLY A 20 -2.90 -18.59 -6.24
N ALA A 21 -2.19 -17.85 -7.08
CA ALA A 21 -1.63 -18.38 -8.33
C ALA A 21 -0.51 -19.41 -8.08
N ALA A 22 0.38 -19.11 -7.12
CA ALA A 22 1.46 -20.00 -6.75
C ALA A 22 0.94 -21.31 -6.13
N GLY A 23 -0.09 -21.22 -5.26
CA GLY A 23 -0.73 -22.40 -4.66
C GLY A 23 -1.46 -23.29 -5.67
N ALA A 24 -1.90 -22.73 -6.81
CA ALA A 24 -2.60 -23.46 -7.87
C ALA A 24 -1.66 -24.09 -8.92
N GLY A 25 -0.33 -24.06 -8.71
CA GLY A 25 0.63 -24.65 -9.65
C GLY A 25 0.72 -23.91 -10.99
N ALA A 26 0.47 -22.61 -11.02
CA ALA A 26 0.52 -21.83 -12.26
C ALA A 26 1.90 -21.91 -12.93
N LEU A 27 1.91 -22.07 -14.26
CA LEU A 27 3.11 -22.03 -15.10
C LEU A 27 3.86 -20.69 -14.92
N PRO A 28 5.21 -20.67 -15.08
CA PRO A 28 6.03 -19.47 -14.89
C PRO A 28 5.55 -18.22 -15.66
N ASP A 29 5.13 -18.38 -16.92
CA ASP A 29 4.63 -17.28 -17.76
C ASP A 29 3.33 -16.66 -17.21
N ASN A 30 2.46 -17.50 -16.61
CA ASN A 30 1.23 -17.05 -15.96
C ASN A 30 1.56 -16.25 -14.69
N LEU A 31 2.58 -16.66 -13.93
CA LEU A 31 3.04 -15.91 -12.76
C LEU A 31 3.59 -14.53 -13.13
N GLN A 32 4.42 -14.43 -14.18
CA GLN A 32 4.94 -13.14 -14.64
C GLN A 32 3.83 -12.21 -15.15
N ALA A 33 2.87 -12.76 -15.93
CA ALA A 33 1.72 -11.99 -16.39
C ALA A 33 0.90 -11.44 -15.21
N ARG A 34 0.66 -12.27 -14.19
CA ARG A 34 -0.03 -11.85 -12.96
C ARG A 34 0.75 -10.79 -12.21
N GLN A 35 2.07 -10.92 -12.06
CA GLN A 35 2.91 -9.89 -11.43
C GLN A 35 2.77 -8.54 -12.13
N ARG A 36 2.76 -8.51 -13.48
CA ARG A 36 2.54 -7.27 -14.24
C ARG A 36 1.16 -6.67 -13.99
N VAL A 37 0.11 -7.49 -14.02
CA VAL A 37 -1.27 -7.05 -13.75
C VAL A 37 -1.40 -6.50 -12.33
N THR A 38 -0.87 -7.22 -11.34
CA THR A 38 -0.91 -6.81 -9.92
C THR A 38 -0.15 -5.50 -9.70
N LYS A 39 1.02 -5.30 -10.31
CA LYS A 39 1.75 -4.02 -10.24
C LYS A 39 0.93 -2.87 -10.83
N ARG A 40 0.31 -3.07 -11.99
CA ARG A 40 -0.55 -2.06 -12.63
C ARG A 40 -1.78 -1.75 -11.77
N TYR A 41 -2.40 -2.77 -11.20
CA TYR A 41 -3.51 -2.63 -10.26
C TYR A 41 -3.12 -1.79 -9.05
N LEU A 42 -2.00 -2.11 -8.38
CA LEU A 42 -1.56 -1.37 -7.19
C LEU A 42 -1.34 0.11 -7.49
N HIS A 43 -0.65 0.42 -8.58
CA HIS A 43 -0.41 1.80 -8.99
C HIS A 43 -1.73 2.53 -9.27
N ALA A 44 -2.59 1.95 -10.10
CA ALA A 44 -3.86 2.57 -10.49
C ALA A 44 -4.83 2.73 -9.31
N ALA A 45 -4.98 1.71 -8.47
CA ALA A 45 -5.91 1.71 -7.34
C ALA A 45 -5.50 2.75 -6.28
N ARG A 46 -4.22 2.82 -5.93
CA ARG A 46 -3.72 3.82 -4.97
C ARG A 46 -3.91 5.24 -5.49
N HIS A 47 -3.50 5.50 -6.73
CA HIS A 47 -3.62 6.82 -7.32
C HIS A 47 -5.08 7.26 -7.43
N ALA A 48 -5.96 6.40 -7.96
CA ALA A 48 -7.38 6.69 -8.08
C ALA A 48 -8.04 6.93 -6.71
N PHE A 49 -7.68 6.14 -5.69
CA PHE A 49 -8.24 6.29 -4.35
C PHE A 49 -7.83 7.60 -3.70
N VAL A 50 -6.53 7.96 -3.70
CA VAL A 50 -6.06 9.22 -3.10
C VAL A 50 -6.67 10.42 -3.81
N GLN A 51 -6.69 10.40 -5.15
CA GLN A 51 -7.29 11.47 -5.94
C GLN A 51 -8.79 11.64 -5.64
N ALA A 52 -9.55 10.54 -5.65
CA ALA A 52 -10.98 10.58 -5.37
C ALA A 52 -11.27 11.01 -3.94
N TYR A 53 -10.46 10.57 -2.97
CA TYR A 53 -10.60 10.98 -1.57
C TYR A 53 -10.34 12.48 -1.40
N GLY A 54 -9.30 13.02 -2.02
CA GLY A 54 -9.01 14.45 -2.00
C GLY A 54 -10.15 15.27 -2.59
N LEU A 55 -10.72 14.85 -3.74
CA LEU A 55 -11.88 15.51 -4.35
C LEU A 55 -13.12 15.44 -3.45
N ALA A 56 -13.40 14.28 -2.85
CA ALA A 56 -14.56 14.07 -1.99
C ALA A 56 -14.49 14.83 -0.67
N THR A 57 -13.28 15.16 -0.21
CA THR A 57 -13.03 15.85 1.06
C THR A 57 -12.67 17.33 0.90
N ALA A 58 -12.54 17.83 -0.34
CA ALA A 58 -12.13 19.20 -0.64
C ALA A 58 -13.01 20.29 0.01
N SER A 59 -14.29 20.00 0.25
CA SER A 59 -15.23 20.93 0.90
C SER A 59 -15.35 20.75 2.40
N LEU A 60 -14.70 19.73 2.98
CA LEU A 60 -14.75 19.51 4.43
C LEU A 60 -13.94 20.59 5.13
N PRO A 61 -14.42 21.12 6.26
CA PRO A 61 -13.65 22.04 7.08
C PRO A 61 -12.48 21.29 7.70
N HIS A 62 -11.33 21.38 7.04
CA HIS A 62 -10.04 20.93 7.53
C HIS A 62 -9.00 21.91 7.00
N ALA A 63 -8.30 22.58 7.91
CA ALA A 63 -7.24 23.51 7.54
C ALA A 63 -5.92 22.88 7.97
N TRP A 64 -5.18 22.34 7.01
CA TRP A 64 -3.78 22.01 7.25
C TRP A 64 -3.04 23.32 7.54
N LEU A 65 -2.47 23.45 8.73
CA LEU A 65 -1.75 24.65 9.17
C LEU A 65 -0.51 24.94 8.31
N LYS A 66 0.01 23.93 7.62
CA LYS A 66 1.15 24.01 6.71
C LYS A 66 0.78 23.41 5.36
N GLU A 67 1.34 24.00 4.31
CA GLU A 67 1.37 23.40 2.99
C GLU A 67 1.96 21.97 3.08
N GLY A 68 1.36 21.03 2.38
CA GLY A 68 1.76 19.61 2.43
C GLY A 68 1.36 18.86 3.71
N GLY A 69 0.59 19.48 4.63
CA GLY A 69 0.17 18.83 5.88
C GLY A 69 -0.61 17.53 5.68
N GLU A 70 -1.45 17.46 4.64
CA GLU A 70 -2.18 16.24 4.27
C GLU A 70 -1.24 15.09 3.92
N GLN A 71 -0.28 15.39 3.04
CA GLN A 71 0.69 14.42 2.56
C GLN A 71 1.58 13.94 3.72
N ALA A 72 2.06 14.86 4.56
CA ALA A 72 2.84 14.51 5.75
C ALA A 72 2.04 13.63 6.73
N ALA A 73 0.75 13.92 6.94
CA ALA A 73 -0.10 13.08 7.78
C ALA A 73 -0.32 11.69 7.17
N LEU A 74 -0.53 11.61 5.85
CA LEU A 74 -0.67 10.33 5.15
C LEU A 74 0.60 9.48 5.25
N GLU A 75 1.78 10.08 5.09
CA GLU A 75 3.08 9.43 5.24
C GLU A 75 3.27 8.93 6.67
N LEU A 76 3.05 9.79 7.68
CA LEU A 76 3.15 9.43 9.09
C LEU A 76 2.28 8.22 9.45
N PHE A 77 1.00 8.27 9.10
CA PHE A 77 0.09 7.16 9.40
C PHE A 77 0.40 5.89 8.59
N SER A 78 1.01 6.03 7.41
CA SER A 78 1.47 4.88 6.62
C SER A 78 2.70 4.20 7.20
N LEU A 79 3.63 4.96 7.77
CA LEU A 79 4.75 4.39 8.52
C LEU A 79 4.28 3.71 9.80
N GLU A 80 3.41 4.36 10.58
CA GLU A 80 2.83 3.76 11.80
C GLU A 80 2.15 2.43 11.47
N LYS A 81 1.36 2.41 10.39
CA LYS A 81 0.64 1.20 9.96
C LYS A 81 1.60 0.12 9.47
N ALA A 82 2.62 0.47 8.68
CA ALA A 82 3.62 -0.49 8.21
C ALA A 82 4.42 -1.10 9.36
N ALA A 83 4.84 -0.30 10.35
CA ALA A 83 5.56 -0.78 11.52
C ALA A 83 4.70 -1.75 12.36
N TYR A 84 3.42 -1.40 12.58
CA TYR A 84 2.47 -2.30 13.23
C TYR A 84 2.33 -3.63 12.48
N GLU A 85 2.16 -3.58 11.16
CA GLU A 85 2.00 -4.79 10.33
C GLU A 85 3.26 -5.65 10.30
N ILE A 86 4.46 -5.05 10.26
CA ILE A 86 5.73 -5.79 10.35
C ILE A 86 5.77 -6.60 11.65
N ALA A 87 5.52 -5.96 12.79
CA ALA A 87 5.52 -6.64 14.09
C ALA A 87 4.46 -7.75 14.12
N TYR A 88 3.24 -7.43 13.67
CA TYR A 88 2.13 -8.38 13.67
C TYR A 88 2.40 -9.61 12.78
N GLU A 89 2.83 -9.41 11.53
CA GLU A 89 3.06 -10.53 10.61
C GLU A 89 4.29 -11.35 11.00
N ALA A 90 5.34 -10.73 11.56
CA ALA A 90 6.51 -11.45 12.07
C ALA A 90 6.14 -12.42 13.20
N GLU A 91 5.20 -12.03 14.07
CA GLU A 91 4.75 -12.86 15.19
C GLU A 91 3.68 -13.88 14.78
N ASN A 92 2.70 -13.48 13.96
CA ASN A 92 1.48 -14.27 13.76
C ASN A 92 1.47 -15.03 12.44
N ARG A 93 2.04 -14.48 11.36
CA ARG A 93 2.01 -15.08 10.02
C ARG A 93 3.29 -14.79 9.23
N PRO A 94 4.45 -15.34 9.60
CA PRO A 94 5.75 -14.97 9.02
C PRO A 94 5.81 -15.05 7.49
N SER A 95 5.05 -15.96 6.87
CA SER A 95 4.94 -16.06 5.40
C SER A 95 4.33 -14.83 4.71
N TRP A 96 3.75 -13.88 5.46
CA TRP A 96 3.20 -12.61 4.97
C TRP A 96 4.12 -11.42 5.20
N LEU A 97 5.23 -11.59 5.93
CA LEU A 97 6.15 -10.50 6.32
C LEU A 97 6.69 -9.69 5.13
N ALA A 98 6.84 -10.32 3.96
CA ALA A 98 7.26 -9.63 2.75
C ALA A 98 6.30 -8.51 2.33
N VAL A 99 5.00 -8.59 2.65
CA VAL A 99 4.00 -7.59 2.24
C VAL A 99 4.24 -6.24 2.94
N PRO A 100 4.33 -6.15 4.28
CA PRO A 100 4.62 -4.87 4.93
C PRO A 100 6.07 -4.41 4.78
N LEU A 101 7.05 -5.30 4.57
CA LEU A 101 8.42 -4.88 4.24
C LEU A 101 8.53 -4.18 2.88
N HIS A 102 7.89 -4.71 1.83
CA HIS A 102 7.84 -4.00 0.54
C HIS A 102 7.08 -2.69 0.62
N GLY A 103 6.02 -2.63 1.44
CA GLY A 103 5.29 -1.40 1.73
C GLY A 103 6.20 -0.33 2.35
N LEU A 104 6.92 -0.69 3.42
CA LEU A 104 7.87 0.19 4.08
C LEU A 104 8.97 0.66 3.11
N HIS A 105 9.57 -0.26 2.34
CA HIS A 105 10.56 0.08 1.33
C HIS A 105 10.03 1.12 0.34
N GLY A 106 8.80 0.97 -0.13
CA GLY A 106 8.16 1.94 -1.02
C GLY A 106 8.02 3.33 -0.38
N LEU A 107 7.61 3.39 0.89
CA LEU A 107 7.45 4.66 1.61
C LEU A 107 8.78 5.41 1.82
N VAL A 108 9.87 4.69 2.11
CA VAL A 108 11.17 5.33 2.39
C VAL A 108 11.99 5.60 1.13
N SER A 109 11.74 4.86 0.04
CA SER A 109 12.45 5.08 -1.23
C SER A 109 12.01 6.39 -1.90
N THR A 110 10.73 6.78 -1.74
CA THR A 110 10.22 8.06 -2.26
C THR A 110 10.78 9.28 -1.55
N TRP A 111 11.42 9.11 -0.39
CA TRP A 111 12.10 10.20 0.32
C TRP A 111 13.52 10.45 -0.18
N GLY A 112 14.12 9.54 -0.94
CA GLY A 112 15.48 9.65 -1.46
C GLY A 112 15.59 10.37 -2.81
N GLU A 113 14.48 10.76 -3.44
CA GLU A 113 14.43 11.41 -4.75
C GLU A 113 14.21 12.95 -4.67
N GLN A 114 14.55 13.58 -3.53
CA GLN A 114 14.54 15.06 -3.39
C GLN A 114 15.90 15.68 -3.66
#